data_AF-A0A9D4WH43-F1
#
_entry.id   AF-A0A9D4WH43-F1
#
_cell.length_a   1.000
_cell.length_b   1.000
_cell.length_c   1.000
_cell.angle_alpha   90.00
_cell.angle_beta   90.00
_cell.angle_gamma   90.00
#
_symmetry.space_group_name_H-M   'P 1'
#
loop_
_entity.id
_entity.type
_entity.pdbx_description
1 polymer ?
#
loop_
_entity_poly.entity_id
_entity_poly.type
_entity_poly.pdbx_seq_one_letter_code
_entity_poly.pdbx_strand_id
1 'polypeptide(L)'
;MQFYDPLYHCFTFPDFQLLPTLEEYAYLVGIPILDQLLSSGLESIHTSQEIADMLHIDESLAMSEDAFEAIFVLLIYGLVLFPNIDKFVDVNSIRIFSTLNPISTLLGDTYFSLHMRNAKGGGAIVCCLPQLYKWFISYLPQTVAFKENKECLRWSTRLMSLTNDDISWYNHVYDGVKIIDSCGEFSNVPLLGTCGGFPLKDKPNNILLEGVFFQDGKDPQGLKARMVRAWCKIHKKGRRELGPKNCIALEPYTVWVRKRASEYLMPYEYPRPTPMIMVGPSTLPNQGAEELRDEDRSRAWIREREELLQQIKEKDALVEFLEHQVIDDPDDVWTSLLPKSSKF
;
A
#
# COMPACT_ATOMS: atom_id res chain seq x y z
N MET A 1 1.33 -14.38 13.09
CA MET A 1 2.44 -13.73 12.36
C MET A 1 3.34 -13.12 13.42
N GLN A 2 4.63 -13.46 13.42
CA GLN A 2 5.51 -13.33 14.60
C GLN A 2 5.69 -11.88 15.12
N PHE A 3 5.59 -10.88 14.25
CA PHE A 3 5.87 -9.47 14.58
C PHE A 3 4.62 -8.59 14.69
N TYR A 4 3.41 -9.16 14.54
CA TYR A 4 2.18 -8.37 14.57
C TYR A 4 1.71 -8.18 16.00
N ASP A 5 1.58 -6.93 16.44
CA ASP A 5 1.02 -6.55 17.73
C ASP A 5 -0.51 -6.41 17.62
N PRO A 6 -1.31 -7.33 18.21
CA PRO A 6 -2.75 -7.32 18.05
C PRO A 6 -3.46 -6.21 18.83
N LEU A 7 -2.80 -5.54 19.79
CA LEU A 7 -3.39 -4.44 20.56
C LEU A 7 -3.23 -3.11 19.82
N TYR A 8 -2.06 -2.91 19.23
CA TYR A 8 -1.70 -1.67 18.52
C TYR A 8 -1.91 -1.76 17.01
N HIS A 9 -2.25 -2.95 16.51
CA HIS A 9 -2.51 -3.25 15.10
C HIS A 9 -1.34 -2.89 14.16
N CYS A 10 -0.11 -3.00 14.65
CA CYS A 10 1.11 -2.65 13.93
C CYS A 10 2.12 -3.80 13.93
N PHE A 11 3.22 -3.64 13.20
CA PHE A 11 4.38 -4.52 13.28
C PHE A 11 5.35 -3.97 14.32
N THR A 12 5.60 -4.73 15.39
CA THR A 12 6.51 -4.33 16.48
C THR A 12 7.84 -5.08 16.36
N PHE A 13 8.93 -4.32 16.44
CA PHE A 13 10.32 -4.78 16.43
C PHE A 13 11.01 -4.36 17.74
N PRO A 14 12.26 -4.79 18.01
CA PRO A 14 12.89 -4.55 19.31
C PRO A 14 12.95 -3.08 19.76
N ASP A 15 13.12 -2.14 18.83
CA ASP A 15 13.25 -0.71 19.13
C ASP A 15 12.48 0.21 18.17
N PHE A 16 11.62 -0.34 17.31
CA PHE A 16 10.77 0.44 16.41
C PHE A 16 9.46 -0.28 16.07
N GLN A 17 8.52 0.45 15.46
CA GLN A 17 7.27 -0.09 14.93
C GLN A 17 7.10 0.33 13.48
N LEU A 18 6.43 -0.51 12.70
CA LEU A 18 6.04 -0.22 11.32
C LEU A 18 4.54 -0.38 11.15
N LEU A 19 3.93 0.58 10.48
CA LEU A 19 2.51 0.60 10.14
C LEU A 19 2.35 1.32 8.79
N PRO A 20 1.74 0.71 7.77
CA PRO A 20 1.43 1.42 6.54
C PRO A 20 0.43 2.55 6.80
N THR A 21 0.73 3.71 6.25
CA THR A 21 -0.24 4.79 6.07
C THR A 21 -1.10 4.52 4.85
N LEU A 22 -2.26 5.19 4.76
CA LEU A 22 -3.11 5.10 3.58
C LEU A 22 -2.40 5.66 2.35
N GLU A 23 -1.65 6.74 2.51
CA GLU A 23 -0.95 7.45 1.44
C GLU A 23 0.15 6.59 0.80
N GLU A 24 0.91 5.86 1.62
CA GLU A 24 1.92 4.90 1.14
C GLU A 24 1.26 3.77 0.36
N TYR A 25 0.14 3.24 0.86
CA TYR A 25 -0.61 2.20 0.16
C TYR A 25 -1.24 2.69 -1.14
N ALA A 26 -1.83 3.89 -1.12
CA ALA A 26 -2.43 4.55 -2.28
C ALA A 26 -1.38 4.76 -3.38
N TYR A 27 -0.18 5.22 -2.99
CA TYR A 27 0.93 5.37 -3.92
C TYR A 27 1.41 4.03 -4.49
N LEU A 28 1.58 3.01 -3.65
CA LEU A 28 2.03 1.68 -4.09
C LEU A 28 1.06 1.01 -5.07
N VAL A 29 -0.24 1.28 -4.91
CA VAL A 29 -1.30 0.72 -5.75
C VAL A 29 -1.66 1.65 -6.92
N GLY A 30 -1.28 2.93 -6.87
CA GLY A 30 -1.61 3.92 -7.90
C GLY A 30 -3.08 4.34 -7.91
N ILE A 31 -3.79 4.19 -6.78
CA ILE A 31 -5.21 4.56 -6.66
C ILE A 31 -5.36 5.68 -5.63
N PRO A 32 -6.07 6.78 -5.95
CA PRO A 32 -6.25 7.89 -5.02
C PRO A 32 -7.14 7.50 -3.82
N ILE A 33 -6.93 8.20 -2.70
CA ILE A 33 -7.82 8.15 -1.53
C ILE A 33 -8.88 9.23 -1.70
N LEU A 34 -10.15 8.88 -1.55
CA LEU A 34 -11.22 9.86 -1.63
C LEU A 34 -11.52 10.46 -0.26
N ASP A 35 -11.96 11.71 -0.26
CA ASP A 35 -12.23 12.46 0.96
C ASP A 35 -13.59 12.13 1.60
N GLN A 36 -14.24 11.03 1.19
CA GLN A 36 -15.54 10.58 1.67
C GLN A 36 -15.65 9.06 1.59
N LEU A 37 -16.08 8.42 2.68
CA LEU A 37 -16.64 7.06 2.63
C LEU A 37 -18.16 7.18 2.48
N LEU A 38 -18.75 6.43 1.55
CA LEU A 38 -20.20 6.38 1.42
C LEU A 38 -20.81 5.43 2.46
N SER A 39 -22.02 5.80 2.92
CA SER A 39 -22.78 5.14 3.99
C SER A 39 -23.13 3.69 3.75
N SER A 40 -23.24 3.28 2.48
CA SER A 40 -23.51 1.91 2.07
C SER A 40 -22.22 1.12 2.08
N GLY A 41 -21.77 0.74 3.28
CA GLY A 41 -20.78 -0.32 3.39
C GLY A 41 -21.31 -1.57 2.68
N LEU A 42 -20.78 -1.84 1.49
CA LEU A 42 -20.90 -3.07 0.71
C LEU A 42 -22.24 -3.44 0.07
N GLU A 43 -23.26 -2.57 0.11
CA GLU A 43 -24.61 -2.93 -0.40
C GLU A 43 -24.99 -2.30 -1.75
N SER A 44 -24.39 -1.17 -2.15
CA SER A 44 -24.59 -0.63 -3.49
C SER A 44 -23.32 -0.87 -4.31
N ILE A 45 -23.35 -1.85 -5.20
CA ILE A 45 -22.36 -1.96 -6.28
C ILE A 45 -22.44 -0.65 -7.07
N HIS A 46 -21.33 0.07 -7.16
CA HIS A 46 -21.25 1.31 -7.91
C HIS A 46 -21.46 1.05 -9.40
N THR A 47 -22.01 2.04 -10.10
CA THR A 47 -22.16 1.92 -11.55
C THR A 47 -20.78 1.85 -12.21
N SER A 48 -20.69 1.18 -13.35
CA SER A 48 -19.43 1.08 -14.12
C SER A 48 -18.83 2.46 -14.42
N GLN A 49 -19.67 3.48 -14.61
CA GLN A 49 -19.25 4.87 -14.83
C GLN A 49 -18.55 5.47 -13.60
N GLU A 50 -19.13 5.34 -12.41
CA GLU A 50 -18.54 5.87 -11.16
C GLU A 50 -17.16 5.23 -10.88
N ILE A 51 -17.02 3.94 -11.18
CA ILE A 51 -15.77 3.20 -11.00
C ILE A 51 -14.75 3.61 -12.08
N ALA A 52 -15.18 3.79 -13.33
CA ALA A 52 -14.32 4.24 -14.42
C ALA A 52 -13.74 5.62 -14.15
N ASP A 53 -14.58 6.57 -13.72
CA ASP A 53 -14.15 7.93 -13.36
C ASP A 53 -13.11 7.91 -12.23
N MET A 54 -13.30 7.06 -11.22
CA MET A 54 -12.37 6.90 -10.10
C MET A 54 -11.03 6.30 -10.51
N LEU A 55 -11.06 5.28 -11.37
CA LEU A 55 -9.86 4.57 -11.85
C LEU A 55 -9.18 5.28 -13.02
N HIS A 56 -9.72 6.42 -13.47
CA HIS A 56 -9.28 7.15 -14.66
C HIS A 56 -9.26 6.26 -15.92
N ILE A 57 -10.31 5.45 -16.08
CA ILE A 57 -10.55 4.63 -17.27
C ILE A 57 -11.36 5.45 -18.28
N ASP A 58 -11.08 5.28 -19.57
CA ASP A 58 -11.80 6.00 -20.65
C ASP A 58 -13.32 5.70 -20.62
N GLU A 59 -14.12 6.76 -20.71
CA GLU A 59 -15.59 6.72 -20.71
C GLU A 59 -16.15 5.86 -21.87
N SER A 60 -15.45 5.82 -23.01
CA SER A 60 -15.82 4.98 -24.16
C SER A 60 -15.68 3.48 -23.88
N LEU A 61 -14.76 3.09 -22.99
CA LEU A 61 -14.55 1.71 -22.54
C LEU A 61 -15.57 1.31 -21.46
N ALA A 62 -16.05 2.26 -20.67
CA ALA A 62 -17.08 2.05 -19.65
C ALA A 62 -18.49 1.81 -20.21
N MET A 63 -18.72 2.17 -21.49
CA MET A 63 -20.00 2.00 -22.18
C MET A 63 -20.32 0.55 -22.59
N SER A 64 -19.32 -0.32 -22.66
CA SER A 64 -19.49 -1.76 -22.89
C SER A 64 -19.30 -2.51 -21.57
N GLU A 65 -20.36 -3.16 -21.09
CA GLU A 65 -20.34 -3.90 -19.81
C GLU A 65 -19.26 -5.00 -19.82
N ASP A 66 -19.18 -5.78 -20.90
CA ASP A 66 -18.16 -6.84 -21.06
C ASP A 66 -16.72 -6.28 -21.11
N ALA A 67 -16.49 -5.17 -21.82
CA ALA A 67 -15.17 -4.57 -21.94
C ALA A 67 -14.72 -3.93 -20.62
N PHE A 68 -15.64 -3.24 -19.96
CA PHE A 68 -15.43 -2.67 -18.63
C PHE A 68 -15.11 -3.77 -17.62
N GLU A 69 -15.88 -4.85 -17.57
CA GLU A 69 -15.63 -5.99 -16.68
C GLU A 69 -14.26 -6.61 -16.95
N ALA A 70 -13.88 -6.83 -18.21
CA ALA A 70 -12.59 -7.37 -18.58
C ALA A 70 -11.42 -6.46 -18.13
N ILE A 71 -11.52 -5.15 -18.39
CA ILE A 71 -10.51 -4.16 -17.99
C ILE A 71 -10.44 -4.05 -16.46
N PHE A 72 -11.58 -4.02 -15.80
CA PHE A 72 -11.68 -3.94 -14.34
C PHE A 72 -11.03 -5.15 -13.67
N VAL A 73 -11.32 -6.36 -14.15
CA VAL A 73 -10.68 -7.60 -13.68
C VAL A 73 -9.17 -7.58 -13.93
N LEU A 74 -8.73 -7.10 -15.10
CA LEU A 74 -7.30 -6.95 -15.42
C LEU A 74 -6.60 -5.92 -14.54
N LEU A 75 -7.27 -4.82 -14.18
CA LEU A 75 -6.73 -3.82 -13.25
C LEU A 75 -6.59 -4.40 -11.85
N ILE A 76 -7.59 -5.13 -11.35
CA ILE A 76 -7.48 -5.82 -10.05
C ILE A 76 -6.32 -6.82 -10.07
N TYR A 77 -6.15 -7.55 -11.17
CA TYR A 77 -5.05 -8.49 -11.38
C TYR A 77 -3.68 -7.79 -11.39
N GLY A 78 -3.53 -6.73 -12.18
CA GLY A 78 -2.27 -6.00 -12.34
C GLY A 78 -1.87 -5.19 -11.11
N LEU A 79 -2.84 -4.62 -10.39
CA LEU A 79 -2.60 -3.74 -9.23
C LEU A 79 -2.53 -4.53 -7.92
N VAL A 80 -3.51 -5.41 -7.68
CA VAL A 80 -3.80 -5.87 -6.31
C VAL A 80 -3.67 -7.37 -6.09
N LEU A 81 -3.63 -8.20 -7.13
CA LEU A 81 -3.52 -9.64 -6.95
C LEU A 81 -2.46 -10.23 -7.87
N PHE A 82 -1.28 -10.55 -7.32
CA PHE A 82 -0.67 -11.80 -7.76
C PHE A 82 -1.56 -12.89 -7.18
N PRO A 83 -2.41 -13.54 -7.99
CA PRO A 83 -3.37 -14.44 -7.43
C PRO A 83 -2.64 -15.65 -6.83
N ASN A 84 -3.26 -16.26 -5.82
CA ASN A 84 -2.82 -17.58 -5.36
C ASN A 84 -3.00 -18.65 -6.47
N ILE A 85 -3.82 -18.36 -7.48
CA ILE A 85 -4.13 -19.19 -8.64
C ILE A 85 -4.08 -18.31 -9.90
N ASP A 86 -3.19 -18.62 -10.83
CA ASP A 86 -2.99 -17.83 -12.05
C ASP A 86 -4.33 -17.53 -12.76
N LYS A 87 -4.54 -16.26 -13.15
CA LYS A 87 -5.76 -15.76 -13.83
C LYS A 87 -7.07 -15.81 -13.02
N PHE A 88 -7.02 -15.96 -11.69
CA PHE A 88 -8.21 -15.92 -10.83
C PHE A 88 -8.31 -14.61 -10.04
N VAL A 89 -9.44 -13.92 -10.12
CA VAL A 89 -9.78 -12.78 -9.25
C VAL A 89 -10.88 -13.20 -8.28
N ASP A 90 -10.60 -13.10 -6.99
CA ASP A 90 -11.55 -13.47 -5.94
C ASP A 90 -12.71 -12.47 -5.84
N VAL A 91 -13.91 -12.96 -5.52
CA VAL A 91 -15.13 -12.13 -5.39
C VAL A 91 -14.98 -11.04 -4.32
N ASN A 92 -14.25 -11.29 -3.23
CA ASN A 92 -13.99 -10.25 -2.24
C ASN A 92 -13.09 -9.16 -2.79
N SER A 93 -12.18 -9.49 -3.72
CA SER A 93 -11.35 -8.51 -4.40
C SER A 93 -12.19 -7.63 -5.31
N ILE A 94 -13.05 -8.23 -6.14
CA ILE A 94 -14.03 -7.49 -6.96
C ILE A 94 -14.80 -6.52 -6.06
N ARG A 95 -15.34 -7.01 -4.94
CA ARG A 95 -16.11 -6.22 -3.98
C ARG A 95 -15.34 -5.05 -3.38
N ILE A 96 -14.07 -5.24 -3.03
CA ILE A 96 -13.19 -4.17 -2.51
C ILE A 96 -12.98 -3.09 -3.57
N PHE A 97 -12.67 -3.48 -4.82
CA PHE A 97 -12.42 -2.53 -5.92
C PHE A 97 -13.68 -1.86 -6.44
N SER A 98 -14.84 -2.49 -6.26
CA SER A 98 -16.13 -1.87 -6.50
C SER A 98 -16.52 -0.88 -5.40
N THR A 99 -15.71 -0.71 -4.33
CA THR A 99 -15.90 0.40 -3.37
C THR A 99 -15.16 1.64 -3.84
N LEU A 100 -15.70 2.84 -3.55
CA LEU A 100 -15.03 4.11 -3.89
C LEU A 100 -13.77 4.42 -3.07
N ASN A 101 -13.42 3.61 -2.05
CA ASN A 101 -12.18 3.76 -1.29
C ASN A 101 -11.49 2.41 -1.12
N PRO A 102 -11.03 1.81 -2.22
CA PRO A 102 -10.47 0.47 -2.18
C PRO A 102 -9.24 0.41 -1.29
N ILE A 103 -8.46 1.49 -1.15
CA ILE A 103 -7.26 1.53 -0.30
C ILE A 103 -7.60 1.39 1.19
N SER A 104 -8.58 2.15 1.69
CA SER A 104 -9.03 2.03 3.08
C SER A 104 -9.62 0.65 3.35
N THR A 105 -10.42 0.13 2.41
CA THR A 105 -11.05 -1.19 2.52
C THR A 105 -10.01 -2.31 2.52
N LEU A 106 -9.05 -2.25 1.60
CA LEU A 106 -7.94 -3.19 1.46
C LEU A 106 -7.10 -3.26 2.73
N LEU A 107 -6.76 -2.10 3.27
CA LEU A 107 -5.93 -2.02 4.46
C LEU A 107 -6.72 -2.49 5.71
N GLY A 108 -7.99 -2.09 5.82
CA GLY A 108 -8.92 -2.59 6.84
C GLY A 108 -9.06 -4.11 6.84
N ASP A 109 -9.29 -4.72 5.69
CA ASP A 109 -9.40 -6.19 5.56
C ASP A 109 -8.07 -6.91 5.78
N THR A 110 -6.97 -6.24 5.47
CA THR A 110 -5.64 -6.76 5.76
C THR A 110 -5.41 -6.86 7.26
N TYR A 111 -5.70 -5.80 8.01
CA TYR A 111 -5.64 -5.84 9.47
C TYR A 111 -6.66 -6.79 10.07
N PHE A 112 -7.87 -6.87 9.52
CA PHE A 112 -8.88 -7.85 9.93
C PHE A 112 -8.33 -9.27 9.84
N SER A 113 -7.77 -9.62 8.69
CA SER A 113 -7.20 -10.95 8.44
C SER A 113 -6.02 -11.26 9.35
N LEU A 114 -5.13 -10.28 9.56
CA LEU A 114 -3.98 -10.41 10.47
C LEU A 114 -4.43 -10.60 11.92
N HIS A 115 -5.37 -9.79 12.39
CA HIS A 115 -5.91 -9.86 13.75
C HIS A 115 -6.58 -11.22 14.00
N MET A 116 -7.49 -11.63 13.10
CA MET A 116 -8.20 -12.90 13.22
C MET A 116 -7.27 -14.11 13.18
N ARG A 117 -6.24 -14.09 12.33
CA ARG A 117 -5.23 -15.16 12.28
C ARG A 117 -4.45 -15.27 13.59
N ASN A 118 -4.04 -14.12 14.16
CA ASN A 118 -3.31 -14.12 15.42
C ASN A 118 -4.20 -14.56 16.59
N ALA A 119 -5.44 -14.07 16.67
CA ALA A 119 -6.40 -14.45 17.70
C ALA A 119 -6.74 -15.96 17.68
N LYS A 120 -6.82 -16.56 16.49
CA LYS A 120 -7.10 -18.00 16.31
C LYS A 120 -5.85 -18.90 16.41
N GLY A 121 -4.66 -18.33 16.56
CA GLY A 121 -3.40 -19.10 16.60
C GLY A 121 -3.00 -19.76 15.27
N GLY A 122 -3.58 -19.33 14.14
CA GLY A 122 -3.38 -19.98 12.84
C GLY A 122 -4.39 -19.57 11.77
N GLY A 123 -4.28 -20.14 10.57
CA GLY A 123 -5.17 -19.89 9.42
C GLY A 123 -4.51 -19.17 8.25
N ALA A 124 -5.16 -19.19 7.09
CA ALA A 124 -4.74 -18.46 5.90
C ALA A 124 -5.09 -16.97 6.04
N ILE A 125 -4.19 -16.09 5.56
CA ILE A 125 -4.52 -14.67 5.35
C ILE A 125 -5.15 -14.62 3.96
N VAL A 126 -6.42 -14.24 3.87
CA VAL A 126 -7.22 -14.31 2.63
C VAL A 126 -7.16 -12.99 1.83
N CYS A 127 -6.59 -11.94 2.41
CA CYS A 127 -6.48 -10.62 1.80
C CYS A 127 -5.18 -10.43 0.96
N CYS A 128 -5.03 -9.23 0.40
CA CYS A 128 -3.96 -8.79 -0.49
C CYS A 128 -2.58 -8.65 0.21
N LEU A 129 -2.08 -9.78 0.71
CA LEU A 129 -0.77 -9.94 1.32
C LEU A 129 0.41 -9.52 0.42
N PRO A 130 0.36 -9.67 -0.92
CA PRO A 130 1.46 -9.20 -1.79
C PRO A 130 1.75 -7.70 -1.68
N GLN A 131 0.73 -6.87 -1.46
CA GLN A 131 0.85 -5.41 -1.33
C GLN A 131 1.49 -5.06 0.01
N LEU A 132 1.04 -5.72 1.08
CA LEU A 132 1.67 -5.59 2.39
C LEU A 132 3.13 -6.03 2.35
N TYR A 133 3.43 -7.10 1.62
CA TYR A 133 4.79 -7.57 1.41
C TYR A 133 5.64 -6.55 0.63
N LYS A 134 5.13 -6.02 -0.50
CA LYS A 134 5.81 -4.97 -1.28
C LYS A 134 6.08 -3.73 -0.43
N TRP A 135 5.07 -3.27 0.30
CA TRP A 135 5.19 -2.18 1.27
C TRP A 135 6.29 -2.49 2.27
N PHE A 136 6.23 -3.63 2.95
CA PHE A 136 7.18 -4.00 4.01
C PHE A 136 8.63 -4.07 3.51
N ILE A 137 8.87 -4.70 2.36
CA ILE A 137 10.20 -4.81 1.75
C ILE A 137 10.77 -3.43 1.37
N SER A 138 9.92 -2.45 1.06
CA SER A 138 10.39 -1.09 0.70
C SER A 138 11.07 -0.34 1.87
N TYR A 139 10.79 -0.73 3.12
CA TYR A 139 11.43 -0.16 4.32
C TYR A 139 12.71 -0.87 4.73
N LEU A 140 12.94 -2.09 4.21
CA LEU A 140 14.10 -2.89 4.61
C LEU A 140 15.40 -2.35 3.98
N PRO A 141 16.57 -2.69 4.56
CA PRO A 141 17.85 -2.27 4.01
C PRO A 141 18.00 -2.63 2.53
N GLN A 142 18.34 -1.64 1.73
CA GLN A 142 18.53 -1.82 0.28
C GLN A 142 19.94 -2.27 -0.09
N THR A 143 20.79 -2.55 0.91
CA THR A 143 22.17 -2.98 0.74
C THR A 143 22.25 -4.31 0.00
N VAL A 144 23.33 -4.47 -0.78
CA VAL A 144 23.59 -5.71 -1.55
C VAL A 144 23.63 -6.92 -0.63
N ALA A 145 24.29 -6.80 0.54
CA ALA A 145 24.37 -7.88 1.52
C ALA A 145 23.00 -8.34 2.02
N PHE A 146 22.10 -7.40 2.31
CA PHE A 146 20.74 -7.73 2.74
C PHE A 146 19.94 -8.34 1.58
N LYS A 147 19.97 -7.76 0.39
CA LYS A 147 19.21 -8.28 -0.77
C LYS A 147 19.64 -9.67 -1.22
N GLU A 148 20.95 -9.89 -1.36
CA GLU A 148 21.49 -11.14 -1.88
C GLU A 148 21.37 -12.30 -0.89
N ASN A 149 21.37 -12.01 0.42
CA ASN A 149 21.24 -13.01 1.49
C ASN A 149 22.14 -14.23 1.25
N LYS A 150 23.43 -14.01 0.96
CA LYS A 150 24.40 -15.07 0.61
C LYS A 150 24.50 -16.17 1.66
N GLU A 151 24.27 -15.82 2.92
CA GLU A 151 24.29 -16.72 4.06
C GLU A 151 22.99 -17.54 4.21
N CYS A 152 22.00 -17.34 3.33
CA CYS A 152 20.71 -18.01 3.33
C CYS A 152 19.99 -17.93 4.69
N LEU A 153 20.13 -16.79 5.39
CA LEU A 153 19.53 -16.58 6.70
C LEU A 153 18.01 -16.58 6.59
N ARG A 154 17.33 -17.12 7.62
CA ARG A 154 15.88 -17.07 7.74
C ARG A 154 15.41 -15.62 7.87
N TRP A 155 14.26 -15.29 7.27
CA TRP A 155 13.64 -13.96 7.38
C TRP A 155 13.46 -13.51 8.82
N SER A 156 13.06 -14.41 9.73
CA SER A 156 12.95 -14.08 11.15
C SER A 156 14.27 -13.57 11.71
N THR A 157 15.38 -14.25 11.45
CA THR A 157 16.71 -13.84 11.92
C THR A 157 17.12 -12.49 11.33
N ARG A 158 16.89 -12.31 10.02
CA ARG A 158 17.27 -11.08 9.31
C ARG A 158 16.47 -9.85 9.74
N LEU A 159 15.18 -10.02 9.99
CA LEU A 159 14.33 -8.92 10.45
C LEU A 159 14.61 -8.57 11.91
N MET A 160 14.96 -9.57 12.73
CA MET A 160 15.27 -9.37 14.15
C MET A 160 16.62 -8.72 14.43
N SER A 161 17.54 -8.76 13.46
CA SER A 161 18.80 -8.02 13.57
C SER A 161 18.67 -6.54 13.24
N LEU A 162 17.54 -6.11 12.66
CA LEU A 162 17.33 -4.71 12.27
C LEU A 162 17.05 -3.85 13.49
N THR A 163 17.59 -2.65 13.45
CA THR A 163 17.33 -1.56 14.38
C THR A 163 16.65 -0.41 13.64
N ASN A 164 16.21 0.62 14.37
CA ASN A 164 15.68 1.83 13.76
C ASN A 164 16.63 2.39 12.66
N ASP A 165 17.94 2.38 12.89
CA ASP A 165 18.92 2.96 11.96
C ASP A 165 19.04 2.20 10.62
N ASP A 166 18.61 0.93 10.60
CA ASP A 166 18.64 0.10 9.40
C ASP A 166 17.42 0.31 8.50
N ILE A 167 16.38 0.96 9.01
CA ILE A 167 15.10 1.13 8.32
C ILE A 167 15.12 2.37 7.44
N SER A 168 14.66 2.20 6.20
CA SER A 168 14.42 3.30 5.28
C SER A 168 13.11 4.00 5.64
N TRP A 169 13.14 4.84 6.69
CA TRP A 169 11.97 5.57 7.21
C TRP A 169 11.33 6.54 6.24
N TYR A 170 12.05 6.90 5.18
CA TYR A 170 11.65 7.99 4.31
C TYR A 170 11.93 7.65 2.86
N ASN A 171 10.91 7.89 2.05
CA ASN A 171 10.99 7.86 0.60
C ASN A 171 10.63 9.25 0.07
N HIS A 172 11.51 9.81 -0.77
CA HIS A 172 11.39 11.15 -1.37
C HIS A 172 10.14 11.30 -2.24
N VAL A 173 9.62 10.18 -2.75
CA VAL A 173 8.32 10.12 -3.42
C VAL A 173 7.20 10.75 -2.58
N TYR A 174 7.30 10.68 -1.24
CA TYR A 174 6.32 11.25 -0.32
C TYR A 174 6.64 12.69 0.09
N ASP A 175 7.55 13.38 -0.62
CA ASP A 175 7.84 14.79 -0.38
C ASP A 175 6.73 15.69 -0.88
N GLY A 176 6.00 16.27 0.07
CA GLY A 176 4.89 17.17 -0.23
C GLY A 176 3.53 16.50 -0.16
N VAL A 177 3.48 15.17 0.03
CA VAL A 177 2.24 14.48 0.34
C VAL A 177 1.76 14.93 1.72
N LYS A 178 0.50 15.38 1.80
CA LYS A 178 -0.16 15.62 3.08
C LYS A 178 -0.78 14.30 3.53
N ILE A 179 -0.43 13.86 4.74
CA ILE A 179 -0.99 12.65 5.32
C ILE A 179 -2.29 12.97 6.05
N ILE A 180 -3.24 12.03 6.01
CA ILE A 180 -4.44 12.11 6.83
C ILE A 180 -4.04 11.85 8.28
N ASP A 181 -4.17 12.88 9.11
CA ASP A 181 -3.83 12.83 10.54
C ASP A 181 -5.04 12.38 11.36
N SER A 182 -6.25 12.77 10.98
CA SER A 182 -7.49 12.44 11.70
C SER A 182 -8.73 12.57 10.82
N CYS A 183 -9.81 11.91 11.21
CA CYS A 183 -11.11 11.99 10.53
C CYS A 183 -12.22 12.32 11.55
N GLY A 184 -12.89 13.46 11.38
CA GLY A 184 -14.03 13.85 12.21
C GLY A 184 -13.74 13.84 13.71
N GLU A 185 -14.40 12.91 14.42
CA GLU A 185 -14.23 12.70 15.86
C GLU A 185 -13.10 11.73 16.25
N PHE A 186 -12.49 11.05 15.28
CA PHE A 186 -11.41 10.09 15.51
C PHE A 186 -10.06 10.79 15.41
N SER A 187 -9.17 10.54 16.36
CA SER A 187 -7.84 11.15 16.37
C SER A 187 -6.86 10.54 15.36
N ASN A 188 -7.25 9.46 14.69
CA ASN A 188 -6.54 8.86 13.56
C ASN A 188 -7.54 8.44 12.48
N VAL A 189 -7.05 7.75 11.45
CA VAL A 189 -7.88 7.30 10.34
C VAL A 189 -8.65 6.03 10.69
N PRO A 190 -9.99 6.05 10.69
CA PRO A 190 -10.78 4.85 10.88
C PRO A 190 -10.81 4.02 9.59
N LEU A 191 -10.32 2.78 9.64
CA LEU A 191 -10.31 1.88 8.47
C LEU A 191 -11.57 1.03 8.44
N LEU A 192 -12.35 1.11 7.36
CA LEU A 192 -13.54 0.29 7.15
C LEU A 192 -13.26 -0.79 6.08
N GLY A 193 -13.26 -2.05 6.46
CA GLY A 193 -13.12 -3.21 5.56
C GLY A 193 -14.45 -3.88 5.22
N THR A 194 -14.41 -4.91 4.37
CA THR A 194 -15.57 -5.76 4.06
C THR A 194 -16.03 -6.61 5.24
N CYS A 195 -15.10 -6.95 6.15
CA CYS A 195 -15.37 -7.85 7.27
C CYS A 195 -15.59 -7.13 8.61
N GLY A 196 -15.45 -5.80 8.66
CA GLY A 196 -15.46 -5.04 9.91
C GLY A 196 -14.73 -3.71 9.80
N GLY A 197 -14.40 -3.10 10.94
CA GLY A 197 -13.67 -1.83 10.96
C GLY A 197 -12.76 -1.64 12.17
N PHE A 198 -11.79 -0.75 11.99
CA PHE A 198 -10.75 -0.37 12.95
C PHE A 198 -10.78 1.14 13.20
N PRO A 199 -11.58 1.63 14.15
CA PRO A 199 -11.38 2.95 14.74
C PRO A 199 -10.14 3.00 15.62
N LEU A 200 -9.13 3.74 15.18
CA LEU A 200 -8.02 4.15 16.03
C LEU A 200 -8.41 5.43 16.78
N LYS A 201 -8.82 5.31 18.04
CA LYS A 201 -9.42 6.42 18.82
C LYS A 201 -8.44 7.40 19.44
N ASP A 202 -7.21 6.97 19.71
CA ASP A 202 -6.21 7.75 20.46
C ASP A 202 -4.96 8.00 19.63
N LYS A 203 -4.28 9.14 19.81
CA LYS A 203 -3.03 9.43 19.10
C LYS A 203 -1.93 8.45 19.53
N PRO A 204 -0.94 8.15 18.68
CA PRO A 204 0.19 7.26 19.03
C PRO A 204 1.05 7.75 20.20
N ASN A 205 0.96 9.04 20.56
CA ASN A 205 1.60 9.57 21.77
C ASN A 205 0.85 9.18 23.07
N ASN A 206 -0.36 8.64 22.95
CA ASN A 206 -1.10 8.07 24.07
C ASN A 206 -0.66 6.62 24.22
N ILE A 207 -0.07 6.29 25.37
CA ILE A 207 0.33 4.92 25.76
C ILE A 207 -0.89 3.98 25.79
N LEU A 208 -2.10 4.53 25.72
CA LEU A 208 -3.38 3.86 25.69
C LEU A 208 -4.00 3.97 24.28
N LEU A 209 -3.38 3.36 23.26
CA LEU A 209 -4.10 3.16 22.00
C LEU A 209 -5.19 2.11 22.23
N GLU A 210 -6.44 2.55 22.40
CA GLU A 210 -7.59 1.65 22.36
C GLU A 210 -7.91 1.30 20.91
N GLY A 211 -7.33 0.20 20.42
CA GLY A 211 -7.78 -0.45 19.20
C GLY A 211 -9.18 -1.04 19.43
N VAL A 212 -10.22 -0.34 18.98
CA VAL A 212 -11.57 -0.91 18.97
C VAL A 212 -11.74 -1.61 17.63
N PHE A 213 -12.15 -2.87 17.67
CA PHE A 213 -12.40 -3.71 16.50
C PHE A 213 -13.84 -4.18 16.52
N PHE A 214 -14.51 -4.15 15.38
CA PHE A 214 -15.84 -4.75 15.23
C PHE A 214 -15.92 -5.64 14.00
N GLN A 215 -16.69 -6.72 14.10
CA GLN A 215 -17.01 -7.60 12.99
C GLN A 215 -18.29 -7.13 12.33
N ASP A 216 -18.42 -7.32 11.02
CA ASP A 216 -19.66 -7.03 10.32
C ASP A 216 -20.85 -7.79 10.94
N GLY A 217 -21.98 -7.11 11.08
CA GLY A 217 -23.16 -7.59 11.83
C GLY A 217 -23.07 -7.45 13.37
N LYS A 218 -21.91 -7.08 13.92
CA LYS A 218 -21.72 -6.74 15.34
C LYS A 218 -21.17 -5.32 15.43
N ASP A 219 -22.02 -4.31 15.19
CA ASP A 219 -21.66 -2.90 15.19
C ASP A 219 -22.00 -2.21 16.53
N PRO A 220 -21.14 -2.31 17.56
CA PRO A 220 -21.41 -1.70 18.85
C PRO A 220 -21.52 -0.18 18.70
N GLN A 221 -22.60 0.40 19.24
CA GLN A 221 -22.80 1.86 19.29
C GLN A 221 -22.87 2.55 17.91
N GLY A 222 -23.19 1.81 16.83
CA GLY A 222 -23.30 2.39 15.48
C GLY A 222 -21.97 2.94 14.96
N LEU A 223 -20.87 2.27 15.28
CA LEU A 223 -19.50 2.66 14.96
C LEU A 223 -19.26 2.74 13.46
N LYS A 224 -19.85 1.83 12.65
CA LYS A 224 -19.79 1.91 11.17
C LYS A 224 -20.30 3.26 10.68
N ALA A 225 -21.48 3.67 11.12
CA ALA A 225 -22.09 4.93 10.71
C ALA A 225 -21.28 6.16 11.19
N ARG A 226 -20.64 6.06 12.37
CA ARG A 226 -19.75 7.12 12.89
C ARG A 226 -18.49 7.26 12.05
N MET A 227 -17.87 6.15 11.68
CA MET A 227 -16.67 6.14 10.82
C MET A 227 -16.99 6.73 9.44
N VAL A 228 -18.09 6.33 8.81
CA VAL A 228 -18.56 6.94 7.54
C VAL A 228 -18.67 8.46 7.68
N ARG A 229 -19.37 8.95 8.70
CA ARG A 229 -19.53 10.39 8.93
C ARG A 229 -18.21 11.11 9.20
N ALA A 230 -17.27 10.46 9.86
CA ALA A 230 -15.96 11.01 10.16
C ALA A 230 -15.13 11.23 8.90
N TRP A 231 -15.25 10.34 7.91
CA TRP A 231 -14.58 10.49 6.63
C TRP A 231 -15.05 11.71 5.85
N CYS A 232 -16.26 12.24 6.07
CA CYS A 232 -16.66 13.52 5.48
C CYS A 232 -15.89 14.74 6.04
N LYS A 233 -15.05 14.56 7.06
CA LYS A 233 -14.29 15.61 7.75
C LYS A 233 -12.83 15.18 7.93
N ILE A 234 -12.11 15.05 6.83
CA ILE A 234 -10.70 14.65 6.84
C ILE A 234 -9.81 15.85 7.21
N HIS A 235 -8.89 15.64 8.14
CA HIS A 235 -7.84 16.59 8.47
C HIS A 235 -6.50 16.05 7.96
N LYS A 236 -5.94 16.74 6.97
CA LYS A 236 -4.62 16.41 6.40
C LYS A 236 -3.55 17.35 6.96
N LYS A 237 -2.37 16.81 7.26
CA LYS A 237 -1.20 17.58 7.70
C LYS A 237 -0.04 17.37 6.75
N GLY A 238 0.68 18.44 6.46
CA GLY A 238 1.92 18.40 5.69
C GLY A 238 3.14 18.63 6.57
N ARG A 239 4.28 18.81 5.91
CA ARG A 239 5.58 19.05 6.56
C ARG A 239 5.57 20.25 7.52
N ARG A 240 4.81 21.30 7.21
CA ARG A 240 4.78 22.52 8.05
C ARG A 240 4.14 22.26 9.40
N GLU A 241 3.14 21.40 9.44
CA GLU A 241 2.38 21.05 10.64
C GLU A 241 3.04 19.90 11.42
N LEU A 242 3.70 18.96 10.73
CA LEU A 242 4.33 17.77 11.34
C LEU A 242 5.77 18.01 11.78
N GLY A 243 6.40 19.08 11.32
CA GLY A 243 7.78 19.41 11.62
C GLY A 243 8.79 18.70 10.69
N PRO A 244 10.09 18.79 11.01
CA PRO A 244 11.13 18.18 10.20
C PRO A 244 11.01 16.65 10.23
N LYS A 245 11.30 16.01 9.09
CA LYS A 245 11.45 14.55 9.02
C LYS A 245 12.67 14.18 9.86
N ASN A 246 12.44 13.54 11.00
CA ASN A 246 13.51 13.08 11.86
C ASN A 246 13.33 11.57 12.06
N CYS A 247 14.35 10.79 11.70
CA CYS A 247 14.35 9.34 11.93
C CYS A 247 14.65 9.01 13.41
N ILE A 248 15.08 10.00 14.20
CA ILE A 248 15.36 9.83 15.62
C ILE A 248 14.06 9.97 16.40
N ALA A 249 13.58 8.84 16.91
CA ALA A 249 12.44 8.83 17.81
C ALA A 249 12.78 9.47 19.17
N LEU A 250 11.79 10.09 19.80
CA LEU A 250 11.96 10.69 21.12
C LEU A 250 12.20 9.60 22.17
N GLU A 251 13.07 9.86 23.15
CA GLU A 251 13.44 8.90 24.19
C GLU A 251 12.24 8.24 24.90
N PRO A 252 11.15 8.95 25.25
CA PRO A 252 9.98 8.33 25.86
C PRO A 252 9.32 7.25 24.98
N TYR A 253 9.27 7.47 23.66
CA TYR A 253 8.76 6.49 22.71
C TYR A 253 9.71 5.28 22.63
N THR A 254 11.01 5.52 22.53
CA THR A 254 12.04 4.47 22.43
C THR A 254 12.03 3.56 23.66
N VAL A 255 11.87 4.12 24.86
CA VAL A 255 11.72 3.36 26.11
C VAL A 255 10.44 2.54 26.10
N TRP A 256 9.33 3.14 25.68
CA TRP A 256 8.03 2.47 25.62
C TRP A 256 8.02 1.30 24.63
N VAL A 257 8.54 1.47 23.41
CA VAL A 257 8.54 0.41 22.39
C VAL A 257 9.40 -0.77 22.81
N ARG A 258 10.56 -0.53 23.43
CA ARG A 258 11.43 -1.59 23.97
C ARG A 258 10.74 -2.38 25.08
N LYS A 259 10.06 -1.68 25.99
CA LYS A 259 9.27 -2.31 27.05
C LYS A 259 8.15 -3.16 26.44
N ARG A 260 7.45 -2.64 25.45
CA ARG A 260 6.36 -3.34 24.74
C ARG A 260 6.86 -4.59 24.03
N ALA A 261 7.96 -4.48 23.29
CA ALA A 261 8.61 -5.61 22.64
C ALA A 261 8.95 -6.69 23.68
N SER A 262 9.52 -6.29 24.82
CA SER A 262 9.87 -7.22 25.91
C SER A 262 8.64 -7.94 26.50
N GLU A 263 7.52 -7.24 26.72
CA GLU A 263 6.25 -7.83 27.18
C GLU A 263 5.72 -8.90 26.21
N TYR A 264 5.98 -8.75 24.90
CA TYR A 264 5.60 -9.69 23.85
C TYR A 264 6.66 -10.75 23.54
N LEU A 265 7.73 -10.83 24.35
CA LEU A 265 8.87 -11.72 24.12
C LEU A 265 9.56 -11.46 22.77
N MET A 266 9.60 -10.19 22.37
CA MET A 266 10.38 -9.68 21.25
C MET A 266 11.59 -8.91 21.81
N PRO A 267 12.84 -9.32 21.55
CA PRO A 267 13.23 -10.39 20.64
C PRO A 267 13.18 -11.79 21.26
N TYR A 268 12.88 -12.78 20.42
CA TYR A 268 13.29 -14.17 20.66
C TYR A 268 14.82 -14.20 20.78
N GLU A 269 15.39 -15.03 21.66
CA GLU A 269 16.84 -15.16 21.80
C GLU A 269 17.49 -15.50 20.45
N TYR A 270 18.07 -14.50 19.80
CA TYR A 270 18.92 -14.62 18.63
C TYR A 270 20.14 -13.74 18.86
N PRO A 271 21.36 -14.30 18.95
CA PRO A 271 22.56 -13.49 19.03
C PRO A 271 22.69 -12.64 17.77
N ARG A 272 23.01 -11.35 17.93
CA ARG A 272 23.35 -10.47 16.79
C ARG A 272 24.45 -11.18 15.98
N PRO A 273 24.33 -11.30 14.65
CA PRO A 273 25.43 -11.75 13.83
C PRO A 273 26.48 -10.62 13.75
N THR A 274 27.33 -10.56 14.78
CA THR A 274 28.60 -9.80 14.85
C THR A 274 28.44 -8.25 14.83
N PRO A 275 29.26 -7.47 15.55
CA PRO A 275 29.13 -6.02 15.54
C PRO A 275 29.49 -5.49 14.15
N MET A 276 28.57 -4.76 13.50
CA MET A 276 29.00 -3.82 12.47
C MET A 276 29.96 -2.84 13.14
N ILE A 277 31.10 -2.60 12.50
CA ILE A 277 32.10 -1.61 12.92
C ILE A 277 31.34 -0.32 13.26
N MET A 278 31.40 0.12 14.51
CA MET A 278 30.98 1.46 14.88
C MET A 278 31.82 2.44 14.07
N VAL A 279 31.28 2.89 12.95
CA VAL A 279 31.68 4.19 12.42
C VAL A 279 31.21 5.16 13.49
N GLY A 280 32.16 5.86 14.13
CA GLY A 280 31.86 6.89 15.14
C GLY A 280 30.81 7.87 14.63
N PRO A 281 30.16 8.64 15.52
CA PRO A 281 28.97 9.44 15.20
C PRO A 281 29.20 10.11 13.86
N SER A 282 28.44 9.64 12.85
CA SER A 282 28.54 10.17 11.52
C SER A 282 28.33 11.66 11.66
N THR A 283 29.40 12.42 11.46
CA THR A 283 29.29 13.84 11.20
C THR A 283 28.22 13.94 10.13
N LEU A 284 27.13 14.63 10.47
CA LEU A 284 26.04 14.98 9.58
C LEU A 284 26.54 15.02 8.15
N PRO A 285 25.99 14.23 7.22
CA PRO A 285 26.17 14.55 5.83
C PRO A 285 25.73 16.00 5.68
N ASN A 286 26.60 16.86 5.15
CA ASN A 286 26.24 18.24 4.83
C ASN A 286 24.99 18.17 3.94
N GLN A 287 23.81 18.44 4.53
CA GLN A 287 22.51 18.33 3.86
C GLN A 287 22.57 19.06 2.52
N GLY A 288 23.15 20.26 2.46
CA GLY A 288 23.27 21.01 1.21
C GLY A 288 24.16 20.38 0.12
N ALA A 289 25.17 19.57 0.46
CA ALA A 289 26.08 18.98 -0.52
C ALA A 289 25.59 17.62 -1.05
N GLU A 290 24.83 16.87 -0.25
CA GLU A 290 24.09 15.70 -0.71
C GLU A 290 22.82 16.11 -1.46
N GLU A 291 22.07 17.11 -0.98
CA GLU A 291 20.91 17.68 -1.68
C GLU A 291 21.27 18.15 -3.10
N LEU A 292 22.40 18.85 -3.29
CA LEU A 292 22.86 19.27 -4.63
C LEU A 292 23.21 18.09 -5.55
N ARG A 293 23.92 17.07 -5.03
CA ARG A 293 24.28 15.87 -5.81
C ARG A 293 23.07 14.98 -6.11
N ASP A 294 22.06 15.02 -5.26
CA ASP A 294 20.86 14.19 -5.38
C ASP A 294 19.77 14.90 -6.20
N GLU A 295 19.70 16.23 -6.18
CA GLU A 295 18.95 17.02 -7.17
C GLU A 295 19.47 16.77 -8.59
N ASP A 296 20.79 16.68 -8.79
CA ASP A 296 21.38 16.35 -10.09
C ASP A 296 20.99 14.95 -10.58
N ARG A 297 20.93 13.97 -9.67
CA ARG A 297 20.47 12.61 -9.96
C ARG A 297 18.97 12.55 -10.23
N SER A 298 18.16 13.27 -9.46
CA SER A 298 16.71 13.36 -9.66
C SER A 298 16.38 14.04 -11.00
N ARG A 299 17.08 15.13 -11.34
CA ARG A 299 16.97 15.78 -12.66
C ARG A 299 17.43 14.88 -13.80
N ALA A 300 18.44 14.03 -13.59
CA ALA A 300 18.85 13.04 -14.59
C ALA A 300 17.75 11.98 -14.81
N TRP A 301 17.17 11.47 -13.72
CA TRP A 301 16.09 10.47 -13.78
C TRP A 301 14.80 11.01 -14.39
N ILE A 302 14.41 12.26 -14.08
CA ILE A 302 13.25 12.93 -14.70
C ILE A 302 13.46 13.08 -16.21
N ARG A 303 14.66 13.49 -16.64
CA ARG A 303 15.01 13.59 -18.07
C ARG A 303 14.93 12.24 -18.78
N GLU A 304 15.49 11.18 -18.17
CA GLU A 304 15.43 9.83 -18.72
C GLU A 304 13.98 9.32 -18.83
N ARG A 305 13.14 9.62 -17.84
CA ARG A 305 11.70 9.31 -17.87
C ARG A 305 10.97 10.09 -18.96
N GLU A 306 11.27 11.37 -19.15
CA GLU A 306 10.69 12.20 -20.21
C GLU A 306 11.10 11.71 -21.61
N GLU A 307 12.38 11.31 -21.78
CA GLU A 307 12.87 10.70 -23.02
C GLU A 307 12.17 9.36 -23.31
N LEU A 308 11.97 8.51 -22.30
CA LEU A 308 11.23 7.26 -22.46
C LEU A 308 9.77 7.49 -22.82
N LEU A 309 9.10 8.48 -22.20
CA LEU A 309 7.73 8.86 -22.54
C LEU A 309 7.63 9.41 -23.97
N GLN A 310 8.63 10.15 -24.42
CA GLN A 310 8.69 10.63 -25.79
C GLN A 310 8.89 9.48 -26.78
N GLN A 311 9.76 8.51 -26.48
CA GLN A 311 9.93 7.30 -27.29
C GLN A 311 8.66 6.44 -27.34
N ILE A 312 7.89 6.38 -26.24
CA ILE A 312 6.60 5.70 -26.21
C ILE A 312 5.61 6.42 -27.13
N LYS A 313 5.48 7.75 -27.03
CA LYS A 313 4.61 8.53 -27.93
C LYS A 313 4.98 8.38 -29.41
N GLU A 314 6.27 8.36 -29.73
CA GLU A 314 6.73 8.14 -31.11
C GLU A 314 6.41 6.74 -31.61
N LYS A 315 6.53 5.72 -30.74
CA LYS A 315 6.12 4.35 -31.05
C LYS A 315 4.60 4.23 -31.22
N ASP A 316 3.82 4.88 -30.38
CA ASP A 316 2.36 4.89 -30.48
C ASP A 316 1.90 5.59 -31.76
N ALA A 317 2.51 6.72 -32.12
CA ALA A 317 2.24 7.40 -33.40
C ALA A 317 2.66 6.55 -34.61
N LEU A 318 3.74 5.77 -34.50
CA LEU A 318 4.15 4.84 -35.54
C LEU A 318 3.17 3.67 -35.67
N VAL A 319 2.66 3.16 -34.55
CA VAL A 319 1.61 2.11 -34.53
C VAL A 319 0.35 2.64 -35.21
N GLU A 320 -0.13 3.82 -34.82
CA GLU A 320 -1.32 4.45 -35.41
C GLU A 320 -1.15 4.70 -36.92
N PHE A 321 0.04 5.16 -37.33
CA PHE A 321 0.38 5.33 -38.75
C PHE A 321 0.40 4.02 -39.54
N LEU A 322 0.97 2.95 -38.96
CA LEU A 322 1.01 1.64 -39.59
C LEU A 322 -0.39 1.01 -39.66
N GLU A 323 -1.22 1.19 -38.64
CA GLU A 323 -2.62 0.75 -38.63
C GLU A 323 -3.44 1.46 -39.72
N HIS A 324 -3.21 2.75 -39.95
CA HIS A 324 -3.84 3.47 -41.07
C HIS A 324 -3.36 3.00 -42.45
N GLN A 325 -2.09 2.60 -42.61
CA GLN A 325 -1.62 2.04 -43.89
C GLN A 325 -2.17 0.64 -44.19
N VAL A 326 -2.46 -0.16 -43.17
CA VAL A 326 -3.05 -1.51 -43.34
C VAL A 326 -4.52 -1.43 -43.79
N ILE A 327 -5.21 -0.32 -43.50
CA ILE A 327 -6.62 -0.12 -43.90
C ILE A 327 -6.75 0.30 -45.39
N ASP A 328 -5.69 0.82 -46.01
CA ASP A 328 -5.71 1.37 -47.37
C ASP A 328 -5.17 0.42 -48.46
N ASP A 329 -4.82 -0.84 -48.16
CA ASP A 329 -4.43 -1.84 -49.18
C ASP A 329 -5.67 -2.57 -49.75
N PRO A 330 -6.09 -2.31 -51.00
CA PRO A 330 -7.26 -2.94 -51.60
C PRO A 330 -7.03 -4.41 -51.98
N ASP A 331 -5.78 -4.90 -51.89
CA ASP A 331 -5.38 -6.26 -52.25
C ASP A 331 -4.97 -7.10 -51.03
N ASP A 332 -5.57 -6.86 -49.85
CA ASP A 332 -5.24 -7.61 -48.64
C ASP A 332 -5.59 -9.12 -48.75
N VAL A 333 -4.57 -9.89 -49.15
CA VAL A 333 -4.54 -11.34 -49.32
C VAL A 333 -4.80 -12.10 -48.00
N TRP A 334 -4.73 -11.45 -46.83
CA TRP A 334 -4.83 -12.13 -45.52
C TRP A 334 -6.22 -12.67 -45.18
N THR A 335 -7.29 -12.11 -45.75
CA THR A 335 -8.66 -12.64 -45.54
C THR A 335 -8.90 -14.02 -46.18
N SER A 336 -8.02 -14.47 -47.08
CA SER A 336 -8.10 -15.78 -47.74
C SER A 336 -7.46 -16.93 -46.94
N LEU A 337 -6.78 -16.64 -45.83
CA LEU A 337 -6.06 -17.62 -44.99
C LEU A 337 -6.74 -17.94 -43.65
N LEU A 338 -7.88 -17.31 -43.32
CA LEU A 338 -8.62 -17.67 -42.12
C LEU A 338 -9.40 -19.00 -42.33
N PRO A 339 -9.23 -20.02 -41.48
CA PRO A 339 -10.01 -21.24 -41.57
C PRO A 339 -11.48 -20.91 -41.34
N LYS A 340 -12.36 -21.30 -42.28
CA LYS A 340 -13.80 -21.29 -42.07
C LYS A 340 -14.12 -22.23 -40.91
N SER A 341 -14.35 -21.65 -39.73
CA SER A 341 -14.87 -22.35 -38.57
C SER A 341 -16.19 -23.02 -38.93
N SER A 342 -16.15 -24.35 -39.04
CA SER A 342 -17.33 -25.19 -39.10
C SER A 342 -17.96 -25.25 -37.71
N LYS A 343 -19.27 -24.99 -37.67
CA LYS A 343 -20.21 -25.32 -36.60
C LYS A 343 -19.71 -26.45 -35.69
N PHE A 344 -19.63 -26.20 -34.38
CA PHE A 344 -20.28 -26.99 -33.32
C PHE A 344 -20.41 -26.15 -32.06
#